data_AF-A0A428Z2P0-F1
#
_entry.id   AF-A0A428Z2P0-F1
#
_cell.length_a   1.000
_cell.length_b   1.000
_cell.length_c   1.000
_cell.angle_alpha   90.00
_cell.angle_beta   90.00
_cell.angle_gamma   90.00
#
_symmetry.space_group_name_H-M   'P 1'
#
loop_
_entity.id
_entity.type
_entity.pdbx_description
1 polymer ?
#
loop_
_entity_poly.entity_id
_entity_poly.type
_entity_poly.pdbx_seq_one_letter_code
_entity_poly.pdbx_strand_id
1 'polypeptide(L)'
;MSRANAADWEEFFRQWYPVMVRMGLAGGAGHSDAYDIASAVAICVWRSWTRWIAVEDKDKRRYLHTAVVRELARTRKKRAGQHERESRWGLDPLRPTPYDSAAGSHGNVDQLDGVREAMAILTPRQREVLVLLYIGQLVGWDVKDIADALGIHPDTIRRHRQNMRRSLVSFVGGNGHEHRRWLRAGERLHEDFHRGGQPSPLGLRPIILDAWNLAQERGLDPDRGTEVVLLDPSDLRQRREQSPIPARSPVLSELVDLAARHELLAVVLDADSIVLHRGGHRKALAAADRLGYVEGVCWDLDHAGVNAVGLARILGRPVTVNRFEHTFPDQHRLCCLAMPIRTPDSGHIILNLTTTTDALTKVPVAIHRQLHVLAHRLHRQLWAPRGSEP
;
A
#
# COMPACT_ATOMS: atom_id res chain seq x y z
N MET A 1 -26.16 -11.98 34.20
CA MET A 1 -27.09 -11.25 33.31
C MET A 1 -28.37 -12.06 33.20
N SER A 2 -29.54 -11.46 33.40
CA SER A 2 -30.81 -12.15 33.14
C SER A 2 -31.01 -12.33 31.63
N ARG A 3 -31.75 -13.38 31.21
CA ARG A 3 -32.12 -13.59 29.79
C ARG A 3 -32.90 -12.41 29.20
N ALA A 4 -33.65 -11.68 30.03
CA ALA A 4 -34.40 -10.49 29.60
C ALA A 4 -33.50 -9.36 29.05
N ASN A 5 -32.36 -9.09 29.70
CA ASN A 5 -31.44 -8.04 29.25
C ASN A 5 -30.72 -8.34 27.92
N ALA A 6 -30.68 -9.60 27.47
CA ALA A 6 -30.04 -9.97 26.21
C ALA A 6 -30.95 -9.70 25.00
N ALA A 7 -32.24 -9.99 25.12
CA ALA A 7 -33.22 -9.73 24.06
C ALA A 7 -33.44 -8.22 23.85
N ASP A 8 -33.55 -7.45 24.94
CA ASP A 8 -33.70 -5.99 24.87
C ASP A 8 -32.46 -5.31 24.27
N TRP A 9 -31.29 -5.90 24.47
CA TRP A 9 -30.04 -5.44 23.87
C TRP A 9 -29.97 -5.70 22.37
N GLU A 10 -30.41 -6.87 21.94
CA GLU A 10 -30.45 -7.24 20.53
C GLU A 10 -31.40 -6.34 19.74
N GLU A 11 -32.57 -6.01 20.33
CA GLU A 11 -33.52 -5.06 19.75
C GLU A 11 -32.92 -3.65 19.64
N PHE A 12 -32.27 -3.17 20.71
CA PHE A 12 -31.55 -1.90 20.65
C PHE A 12 -30.51 -1.88 19.53
N PHE A 13 -29.69 -2.93 19.43
CA PHE A 13 -28.62 -2.99 18.43
C PHE A 13 -29.20 -2.96 17.02
N ARG A 14 -30.23 -3.76 16.74
CA ARG A 14 -30.89 -3.80 15.42
C ARG A 14 -31.50 -2.45 15.04
N GLN A 15 -32.16 -1.79 15.99
CA GLN A 15 -32.87 -0.54 15.74
C GLN A 15 -31.92 0.67 15.64
N TRP A 16 -30.95 0.78 16.53
CA TRP A 16 -30.18 2.02 16.73
C TRP A 16 -28.75 1.99 16.19
N TYR A 17 -28.15 0.82 15.99
CA TYR A 17 -26.78 0.73 15.47
C TYR A 17 -26.66 1.33 14.05
N PRO A 18 -27.52 1.00 13.06
CA PRO A 18 -27.44 1.62 11.74
C PRO A 18 -27.71 3.14 11.76
N VAL A 19 -28.52 3.60 12.72
CA VAL A 19 -28.80 5.04 12.91
C VAL A 19 -27.55 5.76 13.41
N MET A 20 -26.81 5.19 14.36
CA MET A 20 -25.54 5.74 14.85
C MET A 20 -24.46 5.76 13.77
N VAL A 21 -24.37 4.73 12.93
CA VAL A 21 -23.46 4.71 11.77
C VAL A 21 -23.77 5.87 10.81
N ARG A 22 -25.05 6.05 10.45
CA ARG A 22 -25.47 7.18 9.59
C ARG A 22 -25.18 8.55 10.22
N MET A 23 -25.34 8.68 11.54
CA MET A 23 -24.96 9.91 12.26
C MET A 23 -23.46 10.17 12.20
N GLY A 24 -22.63 9.13 12.33
CA GLY A 24 -21.18 9.22 12.17
C GLY A 24 -20.77 9.68 10.76
N LEU A 25 -21.35 9.06 9.73
CA LEU A 25 -21.13 9.44 8.33
C LEU A 25 -21.55 10.88 8.04
N ALA A 26 -22.75 11.28 8.46
CA ALA A 26 -23.25 12.65 8.32
C ALA A 26 -22.41 13.67 9.09
N GLY A 27 -21.77 13.25 10.19
CA GLY A 27 -20.79 14.04 10.94
C GLY A 27 -19.42 14.16 10.29
N GLY A 28 -19.22 13.59 9.09
CA GLY A 28 -17.98 13.64 8.31
C GLY A 28 -16.95 12.58 8.67
N ALA A 29 -17.36 11.45 9.27
CA ALA A 29 -16.48 10.29 9.44
C ALA A 29 -16.43 9.43 8.16
N GLY A 30 -15.29 8.79 7.90
CA GLY A 30 -15.20 7.75 6.88
C GLY A 30 -16.00 6.50 7.27
N HIS A 31 -16.21 5.58 6.33
CA HIS A 31 -17.03 4.38 6.54
C HIS A 31 -16.55 3.52 7.73
N SER A 32 -15.26 3.17 7.77
CA SER A 32 -14.70 2.39 8.89
C SER A 32 -14.88 3.10 10.24
N ASP A 33 -14.61 4.41 10.27
CA ASP A 33 -14.70 5.21 11.49
C ASP A 33 -16.13 5.29 12.01
N ALA A 34 -17.11 5.37 11.13
CA ALA A 34 -18.52 5.43 11.51
C ALA A 34 -18.97 4.13 12.21
N TYR A 35 -18.48 2.96 11.76
CA TYR A 35 -18.73 1.68 12.42
C TYR A 35 -18.03 1.57 13.79
N ASP A 36 -16.78 2.03 13.89
CA ASP A 36 -16.04 2.03 15.15
C ASP A 36 -16.69 2.95 16.20
N ILE A 37 -17.13 4.14 15.77
CA ILE A 37 -17.83 5.09 16.63
C ILE A 37 -19.18 4.52 17.10
N ALA A 38 -19.97 3.93 16.19
CA ALA A 38 -21.24 3.30 16.56
C ALA A 38 -21.03 2.15 17.56
N SER A 39 -19.98 1.35 17.37
CA SER A 39 -19.60 0.27 18.29
C SER A 39 -19.18 0.79 19.66
N ALA A 40 -18.37 1.85 19.71
CA ALA A 40 -17.94 2.47 20.96
C ALA A 40 -19.12 3.09 21.73
N VAL A 41 -20.02 3.77 21.03
CA VAL A 41 -21.25 4.34 21.63
C VAL A 41 -22.17 3.22 22.13
N ALA A 42 -22.35 2.14 21.37
CA ALA A 42 -23.12 0.98 21.82
C ALA A 42 -22.55 0.39 23.12
N ILE A 43 -21.23 0.21 23.22
CA ILE A 43 -20.59 -0.26 24.46
C ILE A 43 -20.84 0.70 25.64
N CYS A 44 -20.83 2.01 25.41
CA CYS A 44 -21.15 3.00 26.44
C CYS A 44 -22.61 2.92 26.90
N VAL A 45 -23.55 2.76 25.96
CA VAL A 45 -24.97 2.54 26.24
C VAL A 45 -25.17 1.26 27.05
N TRP A 46 -24.52 0.17 26.66
CA TRP A 46 -24.55 -1.10 27.37
C TRP A 46 -24.07 -0.97 28.82
N ARG A 47 -22.96 -0.27 29.04
CA ARG A 47 -22.42 -0.03 30.39
C ARG A 47 -23.33 0.84 31.26
N SER A 48 -24.21 1.62 30.65
CA SER A 48 -25.17 2.50 31.32
C SER A 48 -26.62 2.12 30.97
N TRP A 49 -26.89 0.81 30.87
CA TRP A 49 -28.15 0.29 30.34
C TRP A 49 -29.40 0.79 31.08
N THR A 50 -29.34 0.84 32.42
CA THR A 50 -30.42 1.38 33.27
C THR A 50 -30.75 2.84 32.95
N ARG A 51 -29.73 3.63 32.59
CA ARG A 51 -29.90 5.03 32.20
C ARG A 51 -30.53 5.14 30.82
N TRP A 52 -30.17 4.25 29.90
CA TRP A 52 -30.76 4.20 28.55
C TRP A 52 -32.26 3.85 28.59
N ILE A 53 -32.64 2.83 29.37
CA ILE A 53 -34.04 2.44 29.54
C ILE A 53 -34.88 3.58 30.11
N ALA A 54 -34.30 4.40 31.00
CA ALA A 54 -34.98 5.55 31.60
C ALA A 54 -35.10 6.77 30.66
N VAL A 55 -34.50 6.77 29.47
CA VAL A 55 -34.66 7.86 28.49
C VAL A 55 -36.00 7.71 27.77
N GLU A 56 -36.82 8.77 27.76
CA GLU A 56 -38.07 8.80 26.99
C GLU A 56 -37.82 8.59 25.49
N ASP A 57 -38.69 7.86 24.80
CA ASP A 57 -38.49 7.48 23.40
C ASP A 57 -38.25 8.67 22.46
N LYS A 58 -38.92 9.80 22.70
CA LYS A 58 -38.76 11.04 21.93
C LYS A 58 -37.34 11.63 22.02
N ASP A 59 -36.63 11.35 23.12
CA ASP A 59 -35.30 11.91 23.42
C ASP A 59 -34.14 10.95 23.13
N LYS A 60 -34.43 9.66 22.87
CA LYS A 60 -33.42 8.62 22.56
C LYS A 60 -32.52 8.99 21.39
N ARG A 61 -33.08 9.55 20.32
CA ARG A 61 -32.30 9.97 19.14
C ARG A 61 -31.34 11.11 19.46
N ARG A 62 -31.78 12.08 20.28
CA ARG A 62 -30.95 13.20 20.74
C ARG A 62 -29.83 12.71 21.67
N TYR A 63 -30.16 11.80 22.59
CA TYR A 63 -29.20 11.16 23.47
C TYR A 63 -28.07 10.48 22.69
N LEU A 64 -28.41 9.65 21.69
CA LEU A 64 -27.43 8.98 20.83
C LEU A 64 -26.65 9.95 19.95
N HIS A 65 -27.29 10.98 19.39
CA HIS A 65 -26.61 12.01 18.62
C HIS A 65 -25.52 12.70 19.47
N THR A 66 -25.84 13.09 20.71
CA THR A 66 -24.85 13.67 21.62
C THR A 66 -23.71 12.71 21.94
N ALA A 67 -24.00 11.41 22.13
CA ALA A 67 -22.98 10.40 22.37
C ALA A 67 -22.06 10.19 21.15
N VAL A 68 -22.64 10.11 19.95
CA VAL A 68 -21.91 9.99 18.67
C VAL A 68 -21.05 11.22 18.42
N VAL A 69 -21.58 12.45 18.60
CA VAL A 69 -20.81 13.69 18.43
C VAL A 69 -19.66 13.78 19.43
N ARG A 70 -19.86 13.35 20.68
CA ARG A 70 -18.80 13.30 21.69
C ARG A 70 -17.72 12.28 21.34
N GLU A 71 -18.10 11.10 20.85
CA GLU A 71 -17.13 10.09 20.43
C GLU A 71 -16.42 10.50 19.14
N LEU A 72 -17.11 11.15 18.19
CA LEU A 72 -16.49 11.81 17.02
C LEU A 72 -15.42 12.82 17.46
N ALA A 73 -15.76 13.72 18.38
CA ALA A 73 -14.81 14.69 18.92
C ALA A 73 -13.66 14.02 19.68
N ARG A 74 -13.92 12.92 20.39
CA ARG A 74 -12.90 12.14 21.09
C ARG A 74 -11.98 11.41 20.13
N THR A 75 -12.49 10.81 19.06
CA THR A 75 -11.72 10.16 17.99
C THR A 75 -10.90 11.18 17.23
N ARG A 76 -11.45 12.37 16.94
CA ARG A 76 -10.71 13.50 16.34
C ARG A 76 -9.61 14.01 17.26
N LYS A 77 -9.87 14.18 18.56
CA LYS A 77 -8.87 14.61 19.56
C LYS A 77 -7.83 13.53 19.83
N LYS A 78 -8.21 12.24 19.79
CA LYS A 78 -7.29 11.10 19.86
C LYS A 78 -6.40 11.05 18.63
N ARG A 79 -6.92 11.35 17.44
CA ARG A 79 -6.12 11.49 16.21
C ARG A 79 -5.23 12.73 16.21
N ALA A 80 -5.72 13.87 16.67
CA ALA A 80 -4.91 15.08 16.83
C ALA A 80 -3.78 14.85 17.87
N GLY A 81 -4.10 14.19 18.99
CA GLY A 81 -3.14 13.79 20.00
C GLY A 81 -2.28 12.57 19.65
N GLN A 82 -2.70 11.73 18.68
CA GLN A 82 -1.87 10.71 18.05
C GLN A 82 -0.91 11.38 17.08
N HIS A 83 -1.34 12.33 16.27
CA HIS A 83 -0.46 13.16 15.44
C HIS A 83 0.61 13.87 16.28
N GLU A 84 0.24 14.38 17.46
CA GLU A 84 1.14 15.08 18.40
C GLU A 84 2.00 14.13 19.26
N ARG A 85 1.64 12.84 19.36
CA ARG A 85 2.42 11.79 20.06
C ARG A 85 3.25 10.93 19.10
N GLU A 86 2.82 10.75 17.86
CA GLU A 86 3.52 10.09 16.76
C GLU A 86 4.72 10.92 16.31
N SER A 87 4.66 12.26 16.49
CA SER A 87 5.82 13.15 16.39
C SER A 87 6.84 12.95 17.53
N ARG A 88 6.44 12.33 18.66
CA ARG A 88 7.28 12.13 19.86
C ARG A 88 7.76 10.69 20.04
N TRP A 89 7.13 9.68 19.42
CA TRP A 89 7.50 8.25 19.57
C TRP A 89 7.30 7.38 18.29
N GLY A 90 8.05 7.67 17.21
CA GLY A 90 8.68 6.59 16.42
C GLY A 90 7.94 5.96 15.23
N LEU A 91 6.93 6.61 14.64
CA LEU A 91 6.63 6.41 13.20
C LEU A 91 7.39 7.47 12.42
N ASP A 92 8.66 7.17 12.22
CA ASP A 92 9.47 7.89 11.26
C ASP A 92 8.82 7.75 9.86
N PRO A 93 8.47 8.85 9.16
CA PRO A 93 7.91 8.82 7.80
C PRO A 93 8.82 8.12 6.78
N LEU A 94 10.08 7.91 7.16
CA LEU A 94 11.14 7.23 6.43
C LEU A 94 11.49 5.88 7.09
N ARG A 95 10.63 5.36 7.96
CA ARG A 95 10.77 3.99 8.45
C ARG A 95 10.07 3.09 7.44
N PRO A 96 10.77 2.14 6.80
CA PRO A 96 10.09 1.16 5.97
C PRO A 96 9.06 0.45 6.84
N THR A 97 7.78 0.46 6.44
CA THR A 97 6.82 -0.40 7.11
C THR A 97 7.25 -1.85 6.84
N PRO A 98 7.04 -2.80 7.78
CA PRO A 98 7.33 -4.22 7.55
C PRO A 98 6.61 -4.81 6.32
N TYR A 99 5.64 -4.09 5.77
CA TYR A 99 4.78 -4.47 4.65
C TYR A 99 5.23 -3.90 3.29
N ASP A 100 6.24 -3.03 3.22
CA ASP A 100 6.65 -2.39 1.94
C ASP A 100 8.02 -2.80 1.42
N SER A 101 8.81 -3.53 2.22
CA SER A 101 10.12 -4.01 1.80
C SER A 101 10.00 -5.33 1.05
N ALA A 102 9.27 -5.33 -0.07
CA ALA A 102 9.35 -6.42 -1.05
C ALA A 102 10.83 -6.68 -1.44
N ALA A 103 11.70 -5.67 -1.34
CA ALA A 103 13.13 -5.77 -1.65
C ALA A 103 13.87 -6.95 -0.98
N GLY A 104 13.39 -7.48 0.16
CA GLY A 104 14.02 -8.60 0.87
C GLY A 104 13.25 -9.92 0.88
N SER A 105 12.07 -10.01 0.26
CA SER A 105 11.14 -11.13 0.44
C SER A 105 11.32 -12.30 -0.53
N HIS A 106 12.01 -12.09 -1.66
CA HIS A 106 12.29 -13.19 -2.60
C HIS A 106 13.22 -14.21 -1.94
N GLY A 107 12.72 -15.43 -1.73
CA GLY A 107 13.44 -16.49 -1.02
C GLY A 107 13.42 -16.38 0.51
N ASN A 108 12.83 -15.32 1.08
CA ASN A 108 12.69 -15.15 2.53
C ASN A 108 11.23 -15.38 2.97
N VAL A 109 10.87 -16.67 3.10
CA VAL A 109 9.53 -17.11 3.50
C VAL A 109 9.17 -16.83 4.96
N ASP A 110 10.11 -16.30 5.75
CA ASP A 110 9.86 -15.85 7.12
C ASP A 110 9.14 -14.48 7.14
N GLN A 111 9.07 -13.79 6.00
CA GLN A 111 8.31 -12.55 5.82
C GLN A 111 7.03 -12.81 5.01
N LEU A 112 5.95 -12.11 5.40
CA LEU A 112 4.62 -12.28 4.79
C LEU A 112 4.60 -12.08 3.27
N ASP A 113 5.41 -11.15 2.75
CA ASP A 113 5.51 -10.93 1.31
C ASP A 113 6.22 -12.07 0.58
N GLY A 114 7.17 -12.76 1.24
CA GLY A 114 7.83 -13.93 0.69
C GLY A 114 6.87 -15.11 0.58
N VAL A 115 5.98 -15.25 1.57
CA VAL A 115 4.86 -16.20 1.52
C VAL A 115 3.91 -15.86 0.37
N ARG A 116 3.50 -14.60 0.21
CA ARG A 116 2.60 -14.17 -0.89
C ARG A 116 3.20 -14.44 -2.27
N GLU A 117 4.48 -14.16 -2.46
CA GLU A 117 5.19 -14.44 -3.71
C GLU A 117 5.24 -15.93 -4.01
N ALA A 118 5.48 -16.74 -2.98
CA ALA A 118 5.43 -18.19 -3.07
C ALA A 118 4.01 -18.71 -3.35
N MET A 119 2.96 -18.02 -2.86
CA MET A 119 1.57 -18.34 -3.17
C MET A 119 1.18 -17.97 -4.60
N ALA A 120 1.74 -16.89 -5.15
CA ALA A 120 1.46 -16.42 -6.50
C ALA A 120 1.89 -17.45 -7.57
N ILE A 121 2.97 -18.20 -7.34
CA ILE A 121 3.43 -19.24 -8.28
C ILE A 121 2.57 -20.52 -8.26
N LEU A 122 1.67 -20.67 -7.27
CA LEU A 122 0.78 -21.82 -7.14
C LEU A 122 -0.55 -21.60 -7.88
N THR A 123 -1.10 -22.67 -8.43
CA THR A 123 -2.45 -22.62 -9.02
C THR A 123 -3.52 -22.36 -7.94
N PRO A 124 -4.71 -21.84 -8.28
CA PRO A 124 -5.78 -21.62 -7.30
C PRO A 124 -6.07 -22.86 -6.44
N ARG A 125 -6.20 -24.02 -7.09
CA ARG A 125 -6.41 -25.30 -6.41
C ARG A 125 -5.25 -25.70 -5.49
N GLN A 126 -4.01 -25.42 -5.88
CA GLN A 126 -2.85 -25.67 -5.01
C GLN A 126 -2.88 -24.76 -3.77
N ARG A 127 -3.25 -23.48 -3.92
CA ARG A 127 -3.39 -22.54 -2.80
C ARG A 127 -4.47 -23.00 -1.81
N GLU A 128 -5.63 -23.42 -2.30
CA GLU A 128 -6.71 -23.99 -1.47
C GLU A 128 -6.22 -25.18 -0.64
N VAL A 129 -5.57 -26.15 -1.31
CA VAL A 129 -5.02 -27.33 -0.64
C VAL A 129 -3.97 -26.95 0.40
N LEU A 130 -3.10 -25.98 0.10
CA LEU A 130 -2.07 -25.52 1.05
C LEU A 130 -2.66 -24.84 2.29
N VAL A 131 -3.66 -23.98 2.10
CA VAL A 131 -4.36 -23.31 3.21
C VAL A 131 -5.08 -24.33 4.08
N LEU A 132 -5.78 -25.30 3.48
CA LEU A 132 -6.48 -26.34 4.25
C LEU A 132 -5.52 -27.31 4.94
N LEU A 133 -4.35 -27.59 4.36
CA LEU A 133 -3.30 -28.35 5.06
C LEU A 133 -2.77 -27.58 6.30
N TYR A 134 -2.64 -26.26 6.21
CA TYR A 134 -2.22 -25.43 7.34
C TYR A 134 -3.30 -25.33 8.41
N ILE A 135 -4.54 -24.98 8.03
CA ILE A 135 -5.68 -24.91 8.94
C ILE A 135 -5.92 -26.28 9.58
N GLY A 136 -5.85 -27.36 8.80
CA GLY A 136 -6.03 -28.72 9.28
C GLY A 136 -5.05 -29.10 10.39
N GLN A 137 -3.80 -28.65 10.33
CA GLN A 137 -2.86 -28.82 11.45
C GLN A 137 -3.29 -28.10 12.72
N LEU A 138 -3.95 -26.95 12.61
CA LEU A 138 -4.42 -26.16 13.76
C LEU A 138 -5.71 -26.72 14.37
N VAL A 139 -6.59 -27.29 13.54
CA VAL A 139 -7.90 -27.81 13.98
C VAL A 139 -7.96 -29.34 14.10
N GLY A 140 -6.86 -30.03 13.79
CA GLY A 140 -6.74 -31.49 13.88
C GLY A 140 -7.34 -32.26 12.70
N TRP A 141 -7.55 -31.63 11.54
CA TRP A 141 -8.00 -32.34 10.33
C TRP A 141 -6.87 -33.12 9.67
N ASP A 142 -7.19 -34.31 9.17
CA ASP A 142 -6.28 -35.13 8.40
C ASP A 142 -6.45 -34.95 6.87
N VAL A 143 -5.69 -35.71 6.08
CA VAL A 143 -5.74 -35.63 4.60
C VAL A 143 -7.09 -36.05 4.06
N LYS A 144 -7.79 -36.97 4.73
CA LYS A 144 -9.10 -37.46 4.30
C LYS A 144 -10.16 -36.39 4.56
N ASP A 145 -10.14 -35.75 5.72
CA ASP A 145 -11.04 -34.63 6.04
C ASP A 145 -10.91 -33.49 5.02
N ILE A 146 -9.69 -33.15 4.63
CA ILE A 146 -9.43 -32.13 3.60
C ILE A 146 -9.92 -32.60 2.21
N ALA A 147 -9.80 -33.90 1.90
CA ALA A 147 -10.27 -34.47 0.63
C ALA A 147 -11.79 -34.42 0.53
N ASP A 148 -12.46 -34.78 1.63
CA ASP A 148 -13.90 -34.75 1.77
C ASP A 148 -14.41 -33.30 1.68
N ALA A 149 -13.73 -32.35 2.34
CA ALA A 149 -14.07 -30.92 2.26
C ALA A 149 -13.91 -30.31 0.86
N LEU A 150 -12.94 -30.81 0.07
CA LEU A 150 -12.70 -30.35 -1.30
C LEU A 150 -13.43 -31.16 -2.36
N GLY A 151 -14.11 -32.26 -1.99
CA GLY A 151 -14.76 -33.18 -2.92
C GLY A 151 -13.79 -33.87 -3.89
N ILE A 152 -12.57 -34.20 -3.43
CA ILE A 152 -11.52 -34.83 -4.26
C ILE A 152 -10.94 -36.08 -3.60
N HIS A 153 -10.30 -36.94 -4.40
CA HIS A 153 -9.64 -38.13 -3.88
C HIS A 153 -8.42 -37.77 -2.98
N PRO A 154 -8.18 -38.46 -1.84
CA PRO A 154 -7.04 -38.20 -0.95
C PRO A 154 -5.67 -38.26 -1.63
N ASP A 155 -5.50 -39.11 -2.65
CA ASP A 155 -4.25 -39.16 -3.44
C ASP A 155 -4.00 -37.88 -4.23
N THR A 156 -5.06 -37.20 -4.64
CA THR A 156 -4.96 -35.90 -5.32
C THR A 156 -4.36 -34.86 -4.38
N ILE A 157 -4.69 -34.88 -3.08
CA ILE A 157 -4.05 -34.01 -2.07
C ILE A 157 -2.58 -34.35 -1.93
N ARG A 158 -2.22 -35.63 -1.82
CA ARG A 158 -0.81 -36.07 -1.74
C ARG A 158 -0.01 -35.60 -2.96
N ARG A 159 -0.60 -35.70 -4.16
CA ARG A 159 -0.01 -35.22 -5.41
C ARG A 159 0.14 -33.69 -5.43
N HIS A 160 -0.88 -32.95 -5.00
CA HIS A 160 -0.79 -31.49 -4.85
C HIS A 160 0.33 -31.11 -3.87
N ARG A 161 0.40 -31.75 -2.70
CA ARG A 161 1.45 -31.52 -1.70
C ARG A 161 2.86 -31.76 -2.27
N GLN A 162 3.06 -32.85 -3.03
CA GLN A 162 4.35 -33.13 -3.66
C GLN A 162 4.71 -32.09 -4.73
N ASN A 163 3.75 -31.70 -5.59
CA ASN A 163 3.96 -30.71 -6.64
C ASN A 163 4.22 -29.31 -6.09
N MET A 164 3.50 -28.91 -5.04
CA MET A 164 3.73 -27.67 -4.31
C MET A 164 5.10 -27.68 -3.66
N ARG A 165 5.48 -28.76 -2.96
CA ARG A 165 6.82 -28.89 -2.37
C ARG A 165 7.92 -28.73 -3.43
N ARG A 166 7.79 -29.34 -4.60
CA ARG A 166 8.77 -29.13 -5.70
C ARG A 166 8.84 -27.67 -6.16
N SER A 167 7.69 -27.00 -6.26
CA SER A 167 7.60 -25.61 -6.73
C SER A 167 8.07 -24.59 -5.67
N LEU A 168 7.92 -24.92 -4.38
CA LEU A 168 8.28 -24.06 -3.25
C LEU A 168 9.72 -24.31 -2.77
N VAL A 169 10.21 -25.55 -2.80
CA VAL A 169 11.61 -25.88 -2.47
C VAL A 169 12.55 -25.26 -3.48
N SER A 170 12.16 -25.24 -4.76
CA SER A 170 12.90 -24.46 -5.71
C SER A 170 12.91 -22.99 -5.28
N PHE A 171 11.75 -22.41 -4.87
CA PHE A 171 11.54 -20.97 -4.60
C PHE A 171 12.47 -20.42 -3.51
N VAL A 172 12.76 -21.26 -2.52
CA VAL A 172 13.68 -20.97 -1.41
C VAL A 172 15.16 -21.18 -1.83
N GLY A 173 15.40 -21.94 -2.91
CA GLY A 173 16.74 -22.34 -3.38
C GLY A 173 17.37 -21.45 -4.47
N GLY A 174 16.63 -20.51 -5.08
CA GLY A 174 17.22 -19.35 -5.79
C GLY A 174 17.87 -19.61 -7.17
N ASN A 175 17.43 -20.61 -7.93
CA ASN A 175 18.06 -20.99 -9.21
C ASN A 175 17.64 -20.15 -10.45
N GLY A 176 16.95 -19.02 -10.27
CA GLY A 176 16.57 -18.07 -11.34
C GLY A 176 15.46 -18.51 -12.31
N HIS A 177 15.07 -19.79 -12.37
CA HIS A 177 13.90 -20.24 -13.13
C HIS A 177 12.56 -19.74 -12.56
N GLU A 178 12.63 -19.29 -11.32
CA GLU A 178 11.52 -19.00 -10.42
C GLU A 178 11.12 -17.55 -10.53
N HIS A 179 12.12 -16.69 -10.69
CA HIS A 179 11.97 -15.32 -11.19
C HIS A 179 11.02 -15.31 -12.39
N ARG A 180 11.35 -16.07 -13.44
CA ARG A 180 10.50 -16.14 -14.64
C ARG A 180 9.11 -16.73 -14.38
N ARG A 181 8.96 -17.65 -13.42
CA ARG A 181 7.66 -18.24 -13.08
C ARG A 181 6.79 -17.28 -12.28
N TRP A 182 7.38 -16.54 -11.35
CA TRP A 182 6.76 -15.48 -10.57
C TRP A 182 6.33 -14.34 -11.48
N LEU A 183 7.21 -13.87 -12.38
CA LEU A 183 6.86 -12.88 -13.40
C LEU A 183 5.63 -13.32 -14.19
N ARG A 184 5.67 -14.49 -14.82
CA ARG A 184 4.51 -15.00 -15.57
C ARG A 184 3.25 -15.19 -14.73
N ALA A 185 3.39 -15.49 -13.44
CA ALA A 185 2.24 -15.62 -12.55
C ALA A 185 1.64 -14.27 -12.21
N GLY A 186 2.48 -13.27 -11.97
CA GLY A 186 2.07 -11.88 -11.79
C GLY A 186 1.42 -11.29 -13.04
N GLU A 187 1.99 -11.51 -14.22
CA GLU A 187 1.37 -11.10 -15.50
C GLU A 187 -0.03 -11.69 -15.66
N ARG A 188 -0.22 -12.99 -15.36
CA ARG A 188 -1.55 -13.59 -15.37
C ARG A 188 -2.50 -12.97 -14.34
N LEU A 189 -2.01 -12.65 -13.14
CA LEU A 189 -2.82 -12.00 -12.11
C LEU A 189 -3.26 -10.59 -12.55
N HIS A 190 -2.37 -9.85 -13.20
CA HIS A 190 -2.67 -8.54 -13.79
C HIS A 190 -3.71 -8.67 -14.91
N GLU A 191 -3.48 -9.54 -15.90
CA GLU A 191 -4.42 -9.81 -16.99
C GLU A 191 -5.80 -10.25 -16.47
N ASP A 192 -5.84 -11.20 -15.52
CA ASP A 192 -7.09 -11.71 -14.94
C ASP A 192 -7.86 -10.60 -14.23
N PHE A 193 -7.19 -9.78 -13.41
CA PHE A 193 -7.83 -8.66 -12.70
C PHE A 193 -8.41 -7.63 -13.68
N HIS A 194 -7.62 -7.24 -14.67
CA HIS A 194 -8.03 -6.21 -15.63
C HIS A 194 -9.10 -6.68 -16.63
N ARG A 195 -9.28 -7.99 -16.80
CA ARG A 195 -10.43 -8.58 -17.53
C ARG A 195 -11.69 -8.73 -16.67
N GLY A 196 -11.71 -8.18 -15.45
CA GLY A 196 -12.84 -8.26 -14.52
C GLY A 196 -12.84 -9.50 -13.63
N GLY A 197 -11.75 -10.28 -13.64
CA GLY A 197 -11.54 -11.36 -12.68
C GLY A 197 -11.24 -10.83 -11.28
N GLN A 198 -11.52 -11.65 -10.27
CA GLN A 198 -11.18 -11.34 -8.88
C GLN A 198 -9.91 -12.12 -8.50
N PRO A 199 -8.73 -11.48 -8.43
CA PRO A 199 -7.50 -12.14 -8.05
C PRO A 199 -7.63 -12.61 -6.61
N SER A 200 -7.18 -13.84 -6.36
CA SER A 200 -7.16 -14.38 -5.00
C SER A 200 -6.32 -13.46 -4.09
N PRO A 201 -6.85 -13.09 -2.90
CA PRO A 201 -6.16 -12.21 -1.94
C PRO A 201 -4.78 -12.70 -1.47
N LEU A 202 -4.48 -13.98 -1.71
CA LEU A 202 -3.23 -14.62 -1.30
C LEU A 202 -2.10 -14.45 -2.32
N GLY A 203 -2.39 -14.03 -3.56
CA GLY A 203 -1.42 -13.95 -4.66
C GLY A 203 -0.83 -12.57 -4.91
N LEU A 204 -1.41 -11.51 -4.32
CA LEU A 204 -1.02 -10.12 -4.55
C LEU A 204 -0.87 -9.38 -3.22
N ARG A 205 0.02 -8.39 -3.15
CA ARG A 205 0.13 -7.54 -1.95
C ARG A 205 -1.16 -6.72 -1.80
N PRO A 206 -1.78 -6.63 -0.60
CA PRO A 206 -3.03 -5.90 -0.40
C PRO A 206 -2.97 -4.45 -0.89
N ILE A 207 -1.85 -3.76 -0.64
CA ILE A 207 -1.62 -2.39 -1.13
C ILE A 207 -1.75 -2.27 -2.66
N ILE A 208 -1.31 -3.29 -3.41
CA ILE A 208 -1.40 -3.29 -4.87
C ILE A 208 -2.80 -3.65 -5.32
N LEU A 209 -3.48 -4.58 -4.65
CA LEU A 209 -4.88 -4.87 -4.93
C LEU A 209 -5.77 -3.64 -4.70
N ASP A 210 -5.59 -2.95 -3.58
CA ASP A 210 -6.31 -1.71 -3.25
C ASP A 210 -6.02 -0.62 -4.29
N ALA A 211 -4.75 -0.48 -4.69
CA ALA A 211 -4.34 0.46 -5.72
C ALA A 211 -4.96 0.17 -7.09
N TRP A 212 -5.00 -1.11 -7.48
CA TRP A 212 -5.60 -1.55 -8.74
C TRP A 212 -7.12 -1.33 -8.75
N ASN A 213 -7.81 -1.60 -7.63
CA ASN A 213 -9.22 -1.28 -7.46
C ASN A 213 -9.45 0.23 -7.59
N LEU A 214 -8.63 1.05 -6.92
CA LEU A 214 -8.70 2.51 -7.05
C LEU A 214 -8.49 2.97 -8.50
N ALA A 215 -7.53 2.39 -9.23
CA ALA A 215 -7.32 2.71 -10.64
C ALA A 215 -8.56 2.36 -11.50
N GLN A 216 -9.21 1.22 -11.26
CA GLN A 216 -10.46 0.87 -11.94
C GLN A 216 -11.61 1.83 -11.57
N GLU A 217 -11.75 2.19 -10.29
CA GLU A 217 -12.75 3.17 -9.82
C GLU A 217 -12.57 4.54 -10.49
N ARG A 218 -11.32 4.91 -10.81
CA ARG A 218 -10.98 6.13 -11.55
C ARG A 218 -11.08 5.99 -13.08
N GLY A 219 -11.49 4.83 -13.57
CA GLY A 219 -11.70 4.59 -15.00
C GLY A 219 -10.41 4.40 -15.80
N LEU A 220 -9.30 4.04 -15.16
CA LEU A 220 -8.04 3.78 -15.85
C LEU A 220 -8.10 2.44 -16.59
N ASP A 221 -7.99 2.53 -17.92
CA ASP A 221 -7.99 1.40 -18.82
C ASP A 221 -6.54 0.99 -19.13
N PRO A 222 -6.09 -0.22 -18.74
CA PRO A 222 -4.71 -0.67 -18.94
C PRO A 222 -4.29 -0.73 -20.41
N ASP A 223 -5.23 -0.87 -21.35
CA ASP A 223 -4.96 -0.95 -22.78
C ASP A 223 -4.64 0.42 -23.40
N ARG A 224 -4.97 1.52 -22.72
CA ARG A 224 -4.63 2.89 -23.18
C ARG A 224 -3.15 3.23 -23.01
N GLY A 225 -2.47 2.57 -22.08
CA GLY A 225 -1.10 2.89 -21.71
C GLY A 225 -0.96 4.20 -20.92
N THR A 226 0.28 4.58 -20.66
CA THR A 226 0.62 5.76 -19.85
C THR A 226 0.21 7.07 -20.55
N GLU A 227 -0.55 7.94 -19.88
CA GLU A 227 -0.84 9.28 -20.39
C GLU A 227 0.29 10.25 -20.06
N VAL A 228 0.84 10.91 -21.09
CA VAL A 228 1.95 11.86 -20.94
C VAL A 228 1.40 13.28 -20.91
N VAL A 229 1.20 13.81 -19.70
CA VAL A 229 0.85 15.22 -19.48
C VAL A 229 2.12 16.00 -19.16
N LEU A 230 2.64 16.73 -20.16
CA LEU A 230 3.88 17.49 -20.07
C LEU A 230 3.59 18.98 -19.86
N LEU A 231 4.22 19.57 -18.84
CA LEU A 231 4.15 21.01 -18.58
C LEU A 231 4.89 21.83 -19.64
N ASP A 232 4.49 23.10 -19.77
CA ASP A 232 5.28 24.08 -20.50
C ASP A 232 6.65 24.28 -19.80
N PRO A 233 7.74 24.51 -20.56
CA PRO A 233 9.06 24.74 -19.98
C PRO A 233 9.11 25.89 -18.96
N SER A 234 8.25 26.91 -19.08
CA SER A 234 8.16 28.02 -18.12
C SER A 234 7.55 27.58 -16.79
N ASP A 235 6.49 26.78 -16.82
CA ASP A 235 5.87 26.20 -15.62
C ASP A 235 6.85 25.27 -14.89
N LEU A 236 7.59 24.43 -15.62
CA LEU A 236 8.61 23.56 -15.02
C LEU A 236 9.73 24.39 -14.37
N ARG A 237 10.17 25.50 -14.97
CA ARG A 237 11.14 26.40 -14.35
C ARG A 237 10.61 26.98 -13.05
N GLN A 238 9.39 27.48 -13.05
CA GLN A 238 8.75 28.03 -11.85
C GLN A 238 8.64 26.98 -10.72
N ARG A 239 8.22 25.75 -11.07
CA ARG A 239 8.15 24.64 -10.12
C ARG A 239 9.51 24.28 -9.51
N ARG A 240 10.58 24.32 -10.32
CA ARG A 240 11.97 24.11 -9.84
C ARG A 240 12.46 25.22 -8.92
N GLU A 241 12.08 26.47 -9.19
CA GLU A 241 12.42 27.61 -8.33
C GLU A 241 11.71 27.54 -6.97
N GLN A 242 10.49 27.02 -6.94
CA GLN A 242 9.72 26.78 -5.71
C GLN A 242 10.13 25.49 -4.98
N SER A 243 10.89 24.62 -5.63
CA SER A 243 11.33 23.35 -5.06
C SER A 243 12.38 23.57 -3.97
N PRO A 244 12.29 22.85 -2.84
CA PRO A 244 13.35 22.84 -1.84
C PRO A 244 14.61 22.09 -2.28
N ILE A 245 14.57 21.38 -3.42
CA ILE A 245 15.72 20.75 -4.06
C ILE A 245 16.02 21.52 -5.34
N PRO A 246 16.95 22.49 -5.32
CA PRO A 246 17.40 23.15 -6.54
C PRO A 246 18.28 22.23 -7.39
N ALA A 247 18.46 22.57 -8.66
CA ALA A 247 19.24 21.80 -9.63
C ALA A 247 20.71 21.56 -9.22
N ARG A 248 21.29 22.41 -8.37
CA ARG A 248 22.67 22.29 -7.86
C ARG A 248 22.75 21.71 -6.44
N SER A 249 21.67 21.10 -5.95
CA SER A 249 21.63 20.50 -4.61
C SER A 249 22.61 19.33 -4.48
N PRO A 250 23.45 19.28 -3.42
CA PRO A 250 24.30 18.12 -3.15
C PRO A 250 23.52 16.81 -3.00
N VAL A 251 22.29 16.89 -2.46
CA VAL A 251 21.40 15.73 -2.29
C VAL A 251 20.94 15.18 -3.64
N LEU A 252 20.66 16.05 -4.61
CA LEU A 252 20.32 15.64 -5.98
C LEU A 252 21.51 14.94 -6.64
N SER A 253 22.70 15.53 -6.55
CA SER A 253 23.93 14.92 -7.08
C SER A 253 24.19 13.54 -6.47
N GLU A 254 24.06 13.39 -5.15
CA GLU A 254 24.27 12.11 -4.48
C GLU A 254 23.22 11.05 -4.88
N LEU A 255 21.96 11.45 -5.05
CA LEU A 255 20.90 10.56 -5.53
C LEU A 255 21.19 10.07 -6.96
N VAL A 256 21.61 10.99 -7.84
CA VAL A 256 21.95 10.69 -9.24
C VAL A 256 23.18 9.78 -9.32
N ASP A 257 24.21 10.04 -8.52
CA ASP A 257 25.42 9.21 -8.45
C ASP A 257 25.11 7.81 -7.92
N LEU A 258 24.27 7.72 -6.90
CA LEU A 258 23.77 6.45 -6.39
C LEU A 258 23.06 5.68 -7.50
N ALA A 259 22.15 6.34 -8.22
CA ALA A 259 21.41 5.71 -9.29
C ALA A 259 22.32 5.24 -10.44
N ALA A 260 23.28 6.07 -10.85
CA ALA A 260 24.24 5.75 -11.90
C ALA A 260 25.07 4.49 -11.58
N ARG A 261 25.56 4.36 -10.34
CA ARG A 261 26.36 3.20 -9.89
C ARG A 261 25.61 1.87 -9.89
N HIS A 262 24.29 1.90 -9.84
CA HIS A 262 23.45 0.71 -9.68
C HIS A 262 22.50 0.45 -10.85
N GLU A 263 22.79 1.02 -12.02
CA GLU A 263 21.94 0.93 -13.22
C GLU A 263 20.49 1.40 -13.01
N LEU A 264 20.30 2.42 -12.16
CA LEU A 264 18.99 3.00 -11.83
C LEU A 264 18.80 4.38 -12.47
N LEU A 265 17.53 4.80 -12.49
CA LEU A 265 17.08 6.17 -12.69
C LEU A 265 16.74 6.78 -11.33
N ALA A 266 17.29 7.95 -11.04
CA ALA A 266 16.87 8.84 -9.98
C ALA A 266 15.89 9.87 -10.51
N VAL A 267 14.82 10.12 -9.77
CA VAL A 267 13.80 11.13 -10.09
C VAL A 267 13.43 11.89 -8.81
N VAL A 268 13.33 13.21 -8.92
CA VAL A 268 12.80 14.10 -7.88
C VAL A 268 11.52 14.70 -8.39
N LEU A 269 10.45 14.58 -7.59
CA LEU A 269 9.13 15.11 -7.92
C LEU A 269 8.62 16.06 -6.84
N ASP A 270 7.78 17.00 -7.24
CA ASP A 270 7.08 17.89 -6.31
C ASP A 270 5.85 17.24 -5.68
N ALA A 271 5.12 18.01 -4.88
CA ALA A 271 3.89 17.56 -4.23
C ALA A 271 2.79 17.16 -5.22
N ASP A 272 2.85 17.66 -6.45
CA ASP A 272 1.91 17.35 -7.53
C ASP A 272 2.35 16.16 -8.40
N SER A 273 3.42 15.46 -8.00
CA SER A 273 4.03 14.37 -8.77
C SER A 273 4.54 14.84 -10.14
N ILE A 274 4.89 16.12 -10.27
CA ILE A 274 5.58 16.65 -11.44
C ILE A 274 7.06 16.29 -11.33
N VAL A 275 7.62 15.72 -12.38
CA VAL A 275 9.05 15.40 -12.44
C VAL A 275 9.87 16.68 -12.55
N LEU A 276 10.55 17.05 -11.47
CA LEU A 276 11.40 18.24 -11.42
C LEU A 276 12.79 17.97 -11.97
N HIS A 277 13.40 16.86 -11.54
CA HIS A 277 14.76 16.50 -11.90
C HIS A 277 14.86 15.00 -12.13
N ARG A 278 15.68 14.59 -13.11
CA ARG A 278 16.04 13.18 -13.28
C ARG A 278 17.50 13.00 -13.65
N GLY A 279 18.07 11.85 -13.32
CA GLY A 279 19.44 11.50 -13.68
C GLY A 279 19.77 10.05 -13.33
N GLY A 280 20.95 9.57 -13.70
CA GLY A 280 21.42 8.23 -13.33
C GLY A 280 22.00 7.49 -14.51
N HIS A 281 21.79 6.18 -14.56
CA HIS A 281 22.41 5.33 -15.55
C HIS A 281 21.80 5.51 -16.94
N ARG A 282 22.65 5.59 -17.98
CA ARG A 282 22.24 5.85 -19.37
C ARG A 282 21.16 4.90 -19.90
N LYS A 283 21.22 3.60 -19.55
CA LYS A 283 20.21 2.62 -19.99
C LYS A 283 18.84 2.90 -19.36
N ALA A 284 18.82 3.27 -18.08
CA ALA A 284 17.59 3.57 -17.35
C ALA A 284 16.97 4.87 -17.84
N LEU A 285 17.78 5.90 -18.10
CA LEU A 285 17.34 7.15 -18.75
C LEU A 285 16.70 6.88 -20.12
N ALA A 286 17.37 6.12 -20.99
CA ALA A 286 16.83 5.79 -22.31
C ALA A 286 15.54 4.94 -22.25
N ALA A 287 15.36 4.14 -21.21
CA ALA A 287 14.11 3.41 -20.97
C ALA A 287 13.00 4.35 -20.47
N ALA A 288 13.32 5.29 -19.59
CA ALA A 288 12.40 6.33 -19.13
C ALA A 288 11.92 7.21 -20.29
N ASP A 289 12.83 7.61 -21.18
CA ASP A 289 12.51 8.43 -22.37
C ASP A 289 11.48 7.75 -23.27
N ARG A 290 11.59 6.43 -23.47
CA ARG A 290 10.62 5.66 -24.27
C ARG A 290 9.22 5.59 -23.65
N LEU A 291 9.11 5.77 -22.33
CA LEU A 291 7.84 5.79 -21.61
C LEU A 291 7.28 7.20 -21.41
N GLY A 292 7.99 8.23 -21.87
CA GLY A 292 7.61 9.63 -21.57
C GLY A 292 7.88 10.03 -20.12
N TYR A 293 8.66 9.25 -19.35
CA TYR A 293 9.03 9.59 -17.97
C TYR A 293 10.19 10.60 -17.96
N VAL A 294 9.87 11.84 -18.35
CA VAL A 294 10.82 12.94 -18.59
C VAL A 294 10.55 14.10 -17.63
N GLU A 295 11.45 15.08 -17.60
CA GLU A 295 11.25 16.27 -16.76
C GLU A 295 10.05 17.10 -17.24
N GLY A 296 9.22 17.55 -16.30
CA GLY A 296 7.99 18.29 -16.56
C GLY A 296 6.73 17.42 -16.70
N VAL A 297 6.85 16.09 -16.74
CA VAL A 297 5.67 15.22 -16.83
C VAL A 297 4.99 15.06 -15.46
N CYS A 298 3.67 14.95 -15.45
CA CYS A 298 2.93 14.47 -14.28
C CYS A 298 2.99 12.93 -14.21
N TRP A 299 3.38 12.40 -13.06
CA TRP A 299 3.53 10.96 -12.82
C TRP A 299 2.71 10.46 -11.62
N ASP A 300 1.53 11.03 -11.43
CA ASP A 300 0.58 10.60 -10.40
C ASP A 300 -0.17 9.31 -10.80
N LEU A 301 -1.12 8.90 -9.97
CA LEU A 301 -1.93 7.70 -10.24
C LEU A 301 -2.91 7.91 -11.40
N ASP A 302 -3.43 9.12 -11.58
CA ASP A 302 -4.49 9.43 -12.55
C ASP A 302 -3.97 9.41 -13.99
N HIS A 303 -2.71 9.80 -14.19
CA HIS A 303 -2.11 9.86 -15.53
C HIS A 303 -1.21 8.66 -15.82
N ALA A 304 -0.42 8.21 -14.82
CA ALA A 304 0.55 7.14 -14.99
C ALA A 304 0.13 5.80 -14.35
N GLY A 305 -1.12 5.68 -13.89
CA GLY A 305 -1.65 4.46 -13.30
C GLY A 305 -0.99 4.12 -11.96
N VAL A 306 -1.24 2.90 -11.46
CA VAL A 306 -0.58 2.43 -10.24
C VAL A 306 0.94 2.40 -10.45
N ASN A 307 1.62 3.30 -9.75
CA ASN A 307 3.06 3.41 -9.75
C ASN A 307 3.55 3.85 -8.36
N ALA A 308 4.86 3.71 -8.10
CA ALA A 308 5.38 4.00 -6.76
C ALA A 308 5.21 5.46 -6.35
N VAL A 309 5.33 6.42 -7.28
CA VAL A 309 5.18 7.86 -7.02
C VAL A 309 3.76 8.18 -6.60
N GLY A 310 2.77 7.78 -7.41
CA GLY A 310 1.35 8.02 -7.13
C GLY A 310 0.92 7.40 -5.79
N LEU A 311 1.34 6.17 -5.51
CA LEU A 311 1.04 5.52 -4.24
C LEU A 311 1.75 6.17 -3.04
N ALA A 312 3.03 6.52 -3.18
CA ALA A 312 3.76 7.22 -2.12
C ALA A 312 3.11 8.57 -1.79
N ARG A 313 2.59 9.27 -2.80
CA ARG A 313 1.83 10.51 -2.61
C ARG A 313 0.55 10.27 -1.81
N ILE A 314 -0.27 9.29 -2.23
CA ILE A 314 -1.57 8.99 -1.58
C ILE A 314 -1.36 8.52 -0.14
N LEU A 315 -0.38 7.65 0.08
CA LEU A 315 -0.17 6.99 1.36
C LEU A 315 0.74 7.77 2.32
N GLY A 316 1.51 8.75 1.82
CA GLY A 316 2.43 9.56 2.61
C GLY A 316 3.57 8.77 3.26
N ARG A 317 3.91 7.60 2.69
CA ARG A 317 4.96 6.69 3.17
C ARG A 317 5.75 6.09 2.01
N PRO A 318 6.91 5.47 2.25
CA PRO A 318 7.71 4.87 1.19
C PRO A 318 6.98 3.66 0.58
N VAL A 319 6.98 3.54 -0.74
CA VAL A 319 6.26 2.49 -1.46
C VAL A 319 7.13 1.90 -2.57
N THR A 320 7.02 0.59 -2.75
CA THR A 320 7.53 -0.10 -3.94
C THR A 320 6.41 -0.55 -4.85
N VAL A 321 6.64 -0.46 -6.16
CA VAL A 321 5.80 -1.06 -7.20
C VAL A 321 6.71 -1.74 -8.20
N ASN A 322 6.46 -3.03 -8.45
CA ASN A 322 7.32 -3.90 -9.22
C ASN A 322 6.58 -4.47 -10.42
N ARG A 323 7.08 -4.21 -11.62
CA ARG A 323 6.70 -4.90 -12.85
C ARG A 323 5.20 -4.95 -13.07
N PHE A 324 4.62 -6.16 -13.11
CA PHE A 324 3.20 -6.41 -13.31
C PHE A 324 2.32 -5.69 -12.29
N GLU A 325 2.85 -5.24 -11.14
CA GLU A 325 2.11 -4.43 -10.17
C GLU A 325 1.72 -3.04 -10.72
N HIS A 326 2.35 -2.57 -11.80
CA HIS A 326 1.92 -1.35 -12.48
C HIS A 326 0.62 -1.60 -13.27
N THR A 327 -0.25 -0.59 -13.34
CA THR A 327 -1.50 -0.67 -14.12
C THR A 327 -1.21 -0.88 -15.60
N PHE A 328 -0.27 -0.13 -16.17
CA PHE A 328 0.00 -0.14 -17.60
C PHE A 328 1.09 -1.16 -17.97
N PRO A 329 0.86 -2.06 -18.94
CA PRO A 329 1.83 -3.07 -19.34
C PRO A 329 3.17 -2.54 -19.89
N ASP A 330 3.17 -1.34 -20.47
CA ASP A 330 4.39 -0.65 -20.92
C ASP A 330 5.36 -0.38 -19.74
N GLN A 331 4.84 -0.20 -18.53
CA GLN A 331 5.61 -0.01 -17.30
C GLN A 331 6.05 -1.32 -16.62
N HIS A 332 5.67 -2.50 -17.11
CA HIS A 332 6.02 -3.79 -16.47
C HIS A 332 7.52 -4.13 -16.49
N ARG A 333 8.31 -3.34 -17.21
CA ARG A 333 9.79 -3.40 -17.18
C ARG A 333 10.38 -2.64 -15.99
N LEU A 334 9.59 -1.82 -15.31
CA LEU A 334 10.04 -0.95 -14.23
C LEU A 334 9.91 -1.66 -12.88
N CYS A 335 10.86 -1.44 -11.99
CA CYS A 335 10.65 -1.62 -10.55
C CYS A 335 11.04 -0.31 -9.86
N CYS A 336 10.09 0.23 -9.11
CA CYS A 336 10.12 1.59 -8.60
C CYS A 336 10.10 1.57 -7.07
N LEU A 337 10.93 2.41 -6.46
CA LEU A 337 10.87 2.76 -5.04
C LEU A 337 10.65 4.27 -4.94
N ALA A 338 9.59 4.69 -4.27
CA ALA A 338 9.31 6.10 -4.02
C ALA A 338 9.32 6.42 -2.53
N MET A 339 9.84 7.60 -2.20
CA MET A 339 10.11 8.07 -0.85
C MET A 339 9.55 9.49 -0.69
N PRO A 340 8.37 9.66 -0.10
CA PRO A 340 7.82 10.98 0.16
C PRO A 340 8.56 11.62 1.34
N ILE A 341 8.93 12.89 1.21
CA ILE A 341 9.60 13.69 2.24
C ILE A 341 8.79 14.95 2.46
N ARG A 342 8.33 15.16 3.69
CA ARG A 342 7.58 16.37 4.06
C ARG A 342 8.49 17.58 4.09
N THR A 343 8.00 18.67 3.52
CA THR A 343 8.66 19.98 3.48
C THR A 343 7.87 20.95 4.37
N PRO A 344 8.51 21.98 4.95
CA PRO A 344 7.77 22.96 5.77
C PRO A 344 6.79 23.83 4.95
N ASP A 345 7.15 24.13 3.69
CA ASP A 345 6.49 25.17 2.90
C ASP A 345 5.57 24.62 1.79
N SER A 346 5.83 23.40 1.29
CA SER A 346 5.25 22.86 0.05
C SER A 346 4.50 21.53 0.19
N GLY A 347 4.25 21.07 1.42
CA GLY A 347 3.53 19.82 1.71
C GLY A 347 4.42 18.59 1.67
N HIS A 348 5.05 18.26 0.53
CA HIS A 348 6.06 17.21 0.38
C HIS A 348 6.78 17.26 -0.97
N ILE A 349 7.91 16.55 -1.07
CA ILE A 349 8.60 16.17 -2.31
C ILE A 349 8.71 14.64 -2.35
N ILE A 350 8.97 14.05 -3.50
CA ILE A 350 9.14 12.60 -3.63
C ILE A 350 10.50 12.31 -4.28
N LEU A 351 11.31 11.49 -3.63
CA LEU A 351 12.48 10.87 -4.27
C LEU A 351 12.07 9.51 -4.81
N ASN A 352 12.37 9.23 -6.07
CA ASN A 352 12.10 7.96 -6.71
C ASN A 352 13.38 7.36 -7.29
N LEU A 353 13.56 6.06 -7.08
CA LEU A 353 14.58 5.24 -7.73
C LEU A 353 13.89 4.15 -8.54
N THR A 354 14.23 4.06 -9.82
CA THR A 354 13.61 3.12 -10.76
C THR A 354 14.67 2.31 -11.46
N THR A 355 14.56 0.97 -11.41
CA THR A 355 15.36 0.09 -12.28
C THR A 355 14.54 -0.35 -13.48
N THR A 356 15.23 -0.52 -14.60
CA THR A 356 14.65 -1.08 -15.84
C THR A 356 15.37 -2.37 -16.25
N THR A 357 16.15 -2.95 -15.34
CA THR A 357 17.00 -4.11 -15.63
C THR A 357 16.20 -5.40 -15.46
N ASP A 358 16.19 -6.25 -16.49
CA ASP A 358 15.44 -7.52 -16.45
C ASP A 358 15.94 -8.51 -15.39
N ALA A 359 17.20 -8.37 -14.99
CA ALA A 359 17.82 -9.16 -13.92
C ALA A 359 17.28 -8.82 -12.52
N LEU A 360 16.71 -7.63 -12.33
CA LEU A 360 16.18 -7.20 -11.04
C LEU A 360 14.66 -7.38 -11.02
N THR A 361 14.16 -8.13 -10.04
CA THR A 361 12.72 -8.20 -9.73
C THR A 361 12.23 -6.99 -8.97
N LYS A 362 13.16 -6.30 -8.28
CA LYS A 362 12.92 -5.27 -7.27
C LYS A 362 14.16 -4.40 -7.13
N VAL A 363 13.99 -3.21 -6.56
CA VAL A 363 15.12 -2.40 -6.11
C VAL A 363 15.81 -3.11 -4.93
N PRO A 364 17.15 -3.28 -4.92
CA PRO A 364 17.83 -4.04 -3.86
C PRO A 364 17.68 -3.41 -2.46
N VAL A 365 17.63 -4.24 -1.41
CA VAL A 365 17.50 -3.76 0.00
C VAL A 365 18.58 -2.76 0.39
N ALA A 366 19.81 -2.96 -0.08
CA ALA A 366 20.91 -2.03 0.18
C ALA A 366 20.59 -0.61 -0.34
N ILE A 367 19.99 -0.53 -1.52
CA ILE A 367 19.58 0.73 -2.14
C ILE A 367 18.41 1.35 -1.39
N HIS A 368 17.44 0.54 -0.93
CA HIS A 368 16.37 1.02 -0.05
C HIS A 368 16.93 1.74 1.17
N ARG A 369 17.92 1.12 1.85
CA ARG A 369 18.53 1.72 3.05
C ARG A 369 19.24 3.03 2.72
N GLN A 370 19.98 3.08 1.61
CA GLN A 370 20.67 4.30 1.18
C GLN A 370 19.68 5.43 0.84
N LEU A 371 18.58 5.13 0.15
CA LEU A 371 17.54 6.14 -0.14
C LEU A 371 16.90 6.67 1.15
N HIS A 372 16.61 5.81 2.13
CA HIS A 372 16.10 6.25 3.43
C HIS A 372 17.10 7.17 4.15
N VAL A 373 18.39 6.82 4.20
CA VAL A 373 19.43 7.67 4.81
C VAL A 373 19.49 9.04 4.14
N LEU A 374 19.45 9.06 2.81
CA LEU A 374 19.44 10.30 2.02
C LEU A 374 18.20 11.14 2.35
N ALA A 375 17.03 10.52 2.34
CA ALA A 375 15.76 11.17 2.63
C ALA A 375 15.71 11.75 4.05
N HIS A 376 16.27 11.05 5.04
CA HIS A 376 16.36 11.51 6.42
C HIS A 376 17.24 12.73 6.58
N ARG A 377 18.41 12.70 5.94
CA ARG A 377 19.32 13.85 5.95
C ARG A 377 18.67 15.05 5.30
N LEU A 378 18.03 14.86 4.14
CA LEU A 378 17.31 15.91 3.45
C LEU A 378 16.16 16.47 4.30
N HIS A 379 15.32 15.60 4.89
CA HIS A 379 14.26 16.03 5.80
C HIS A 379 14.81 16.90 6.94
N ARG A 380 15.89 16.48 7.60
CA ARG A 380 16.52 17.29 8.65
C ARG A 380 17.05 18.63 8.15
N GLN A 381 17.64 18.68 6.96
CA GLN A 381 18.11 19.94 6.36
C GLN A 381 16.96 20.90 6.08
N LEU A 382 15.83 20.40 5.57
CA LEU A 382 14.66 21.21 5.25
C LEU A 382 13.97 21.78 6.48
N TRP A 383 14.02 21.05 7.60
CA TRP A 383 13.41 21.45 8.88
C TRP A 383 14.40 22.13 9.83
N ALA A 384 15.66 22.30 9.43
CA ALA A 384 16.62 23.08 10.21
C ALA A 384 16.18 24.56 10.23
N PRO A 385 16.30 25.26 11.37
CA PRO A 385 16.00 26.68 11.43
C PRO A 385 16.83 27.43 10.39
N ARG A 386 16.18 28.22 9.53
CA ARG A 386 16.88 29.15 8.63
C ARG A 386 17.50 30.26 9.48
N GLY A 387 18.71 30.05 10.01
CA GLY A 387 19.35 31.07 10.86
C GLY A 387 20.49 30.64 11.78
N SER A 388 21.33 29.68 11.39
CA SER A 388 22.63 29.53 12.06
C SER A 388 23.70 29.15 11.04
N GLU A 389 24.07 30.12 10.21
CA GLU A 389 25.43 30.17 9.69
C GLU A 389 26.35 30.69 10.82
N PRO A 390 27.51 30.07 11.06
CA PRO A 390 28.56 30.68 11.85
C PRO A 390 29.18 31.90 11.16
#